data_AF-A0A535TWX7-F1
#
_entry.id   AF-A0A535TWX7-F1
#
_cell.length_a   1.000
_cell.length_b   1.000
_cell.length_c   1.000
_cell.angle_alpha   90.00
_cell.angle_beta   90.00
_cell.angle_gamma   90.00
#
_symmetry.space_group_name_H-M   'P 1'
#
loop_
_entity.id
_entity.type
_entity.pdbx_description
1 polymer ?
#
loop_
_entity_poly.entity_id
_entity_poly.type
_entity_poly.pdbx_seq_one_letter_code
_entity_poly.pdbx_strand_id
1 'polypeptide(L)' 'MSEVRVNPGDSFELALKKFNRKVQQDGVLSEARRRAHYESRH' A
#
# COMPACT_ATOMS: atom_id res chain seq x y z
N MET A 1 2.93 -2.85 6.96
CA MET A 1 1.91 -3.93 6.92
C MET A 1 0.56 -3.28 6.65
N SER A 2 0.16 -3.24 5.38
CA SER A 2 -0.96 -2.44 4.88
C SER A 2 -2.29 -3.21 4.84
N GLU A 3 -2.57 -4.05 5.84
CA GLU A 3 -3.89 -4.73 5.92
C GLU A 3 -4.97 -3.76 6.43
N VAL A 4 -6.15 -3.81 5.80
CA VAL A 4 -7.40 -3.17 6.24
C VAL A 4 -8.47 -4.26 6.27
N ARG A 5 -9.05 -4.52 7.45
CA ARG A 5 -10.17 -5.46 7.63
C ARG A 5 -11.49 -4.71 7.49
N VAL A 6 -12.42 -5.30 6.73
CA VAL A 6 -13.75 -4.75 6.46
C VAL A 6 -14.77 -5.68 7.11
N ASN A 7 -15.66 -5.15 7.94
CA ASN A 7 -16.71 -5.93 8.58
C ASN A 7 -18.01 -5.89 7.75
N PRO A 8 -18.93 -6.83 7.97
CA PRO A 8 -20.26 -6.77 7.36
C PRO A 8 -20.97 -5.46 7.76
N GLY A 9 -21.35 -4.65 6.76
CA GLY A 9 -21.98 -3.33 6.96
C GLY A 9 -21.05 -2.13 6.78
N ASP A 10 -19.73 -2.36 6.68
CA ASP A 10 -18.79 -1.29 6.36
C ASP A 10 -18.86 -0.90 4.87
N SER A 11 -18.71 0.38 4.59
CA SER A 11 -18.62 0.88 3.21
C SER A 11 -17.28 0.46 2.58
N PHE A 12 -17.37 -0.34 1.52
CA PHE A 12 -16.22 -0.80 0.74
C PHE A 12 -15.37 0.36 0.21
N GLU A 13 -15.98 1.44 -0.28
CA GLU A 13 -15.25 2.59 -0.81
C GLU A 13 -14.40 3.29 0.26
N LEU A 14 -14.93 3.40 1.48
CA LEU A 14 -14.21 3.95 2.62
C LEU A 14 -13.03 3.06 3.03
N ALA A 15 -13.22 1.73 3.00
CA ALA A 15 -12.14 0.78 3.24
C ALA A 15 -11.05 0.88 2.17
N LEU A 16 -11.43 0.96 0.89
CA LEU A 16 -10.50 1.11 -0.23
C LEU A 16 -9.69 2.41 -0.14
N LYS A 17 -10.34 3.51 0.24
CA LYS A 17 -9.65 4.80 0.48
C LYS A 17 -8.64 4.72 1.62
N LYS A 18 -9.00 4.05 2.73
CA LYS A 18 -8.09 3.81 3.87
C LYS A 18 -6.90 2.93 3.46
N PHE A 19 -7.15 1.88 2.68
CA PHE A 19 -6.11 0.99 2.17
C PHE A 19 -5.12 1.74 1.28
N ASN A 20 -5.60 2.51 0.29
CA ASN A 20 -4.75 3.31 -0.58
C ASN A 20 -3.87 4.29 0.20
N ARG A 21 -4.41 4.95 1.22
CA ARG A 21 -3.63 5.85 2.08
C ARG A 21 -2.53 5.10 2.84
N LYS A 22 -2.82 3.91 3.36
CA LYS A 22 -1.87 3.09 4.12
C LYS A 22 -0.75 2.54 3.23
N VAL A 23 -1.06 2.11 2.00
CA VAL A 23 -0.05 1.69 1.00
C VAL A 23 0.88 2.84 0.64
N GLN A 24 0.36 4.06 0.49
CA GLN A 24 1.16 5.25 0.21
C GLN A 24 2.04 5.64 1.41
N GLN A 25 1.50 5.58 2.64
CA GLN A 25 2.23 5.92 3.87
C GLN A 25 3.35 4.94 4.19
N ASP A 26 3.13 3.64 4.00
CA ASP A 26 4.14 2.62 4.24
C ASP A 26 5.32 2.74 3.25
N GLY A 27 5.23 3.64 2.25
CA GLY A 27 6.34 3.91 1.32
C GLY A 27 6.70 2.70 0.45
N VAL A 28 5.90 1.63 0.47
CA VAL A 28 6.17 0.35 -0.21
C VAL A 28 6.43 0.54 -1.70
N LEU A 29 5.69 1.45 -2.35
CA LEU A 29 5.90 1.76 -3.77
C LEU A 29 7.21 2.52 -4.03
N SER A 30 7.61 3.39 -3.10
CA SER A 30 8.87 4.12 -3.18
C SER A 30 10.06 3.22 -2.87
N GLU A 31 9.91 2.29 -1.93
CA GLU A 31 10.91 1.26 -1.61
C GLU A 31 11.04 0.23 -2.74
N ALA A 32 9.92 -0.22 -3.33
CA ALA A 32 9.91 -1.13 -4.47
C ALA A 32 10.59 -0.49 -5.70
N ARG A 33 10.30 0.77 -6.01
CA ARG A 33 11.00 1.51 -7.08
C ARG A 33 12.49 1.64 -6.79
N ARG A 34 12.86 1.99 -5.55
CA ARG A 34 14.27 2.12 -5.16
C ARG A 34 15.02 0.79 -5.28
N ARG A 35 14.42 -0.33 -4.88
CA ARG A 35 14.99 -1.68 -5.03
C ARG A 35 15.16 -2.08 -6.49
N ALA A 36 14.15 -1.86 -7.34
CA ALA A 36 14.25 -2.14 -8.77
C ALA A 36 15.41 -1.38 -9.45
N HIS A 37 15.64 -0.11 -9.07
CA HIS A 37 16.76 0.68 -9.59
C HIS A 37 18.12 0.29 -9.00
N TYR A 38 18.16 -0.28 -7.80
CA TYR A 38 19.40 -0.73 -7.16
C TYR A 38 19.85 -2.09 -7.71
N GLU A 39 18.91 -2.98 -8.04
CA GLU A 39 19.18 -4.29 -8.66
C GLU A 39 19.62 -4.20 -10.13
N SER A 40 19.13 -3.22 -10.91
CA SER A 40 19.63 -3.00 -12.30
C SER A 40 21.06 -2.45 -12.38
N ARG A 41 21.76 -2.25 -11.26
CA ARG A 41 23.13 -1.70 -11.23
C ARG A 41 24.19 -2.70 -10.74
N HIS A 42 23.88 -4.00 -10.73
CA HIS A 42 24.85 -5.10 -10.62
C HIS A 42 24.85 -5.95 -11.88
#